data_AF-A0A352CKY4-F1
#
_entry.id   AF-A0A352CKY4-F1
#
_cell.length_a   1.000
_cell.length_b   1.000
_cell.length_c   1.000
_cell.angle_alpha   90.00
_cell.angle_beta   90.00
_cell.angle_gamma   90.00
#
_symmetry.space_group_name_H-M   'P 1'
#
loop_
_entity.id
_entity.type
_entity.pdbx_description
1 polymer ?
#
loop_
_entity_poly.entity_id
_entity_poly.type
_entity_poly.pdbx_seq_one_letter_code
_entity_poly.pdbx_strand_id
1 'polypeptide(L)' 'MTNPILLGMVGTNEIIIILVIVLLLFGGKKIPELMRGLGKGVREFNDAKSNVKREIEESASDINRSVKE' A
#
# COMPACT_ATOMS: atom_id res chain seq x y z
N MET A 1 -10.91 12.09 -38.19
CA MET A 1 -11.40 10.97 -37.38
C MET A 1 -10.50 10.84 -36.15
N THR A 2 -10.74 11.67 -35.14
CA THR A 2 -10.02 11.64 -33.86
C THR A 2 -10.94 10.98 -32.85
N ASN A 3 -10.77 9.67 -32.64
CA ASN A 3 -11.53 8.98 -31.60
C ASN A 3 -10.87 9.27 -30.25
N PRO A 4 -11.58 9.87 -29.28
CA PRO A 4 -11.01 10.07 -27.96
C PRO A 4 -11.09 8.73 -27.23
N ILE A 5 -10.01 7.96 -27.33
CA ILE A 5 -9.73 6.69 -26.62
C ILE A 5 -9.69 6.89 -25.08
N LEU A 6 -10.02 8.08 -24.59
CA LEU A 6 -9.52 8.61 -23.34
C LEU A 6 -10.29 8.20 -22.07
N LEU A 7 -11.46 7.55 -22.13
CA LEU A 7 -12.24 7.41 -20.89
C LEU A 7 -13.07 6.14 -20.63
N GLY A 8 -13.19 5.19 -21.56
CA GLY A 8 -14.13 4.07 -21.36
C GLY A 8 -13.58 2.66 -21.61
N MET A 9 -12.55 2.52 -22.45
CA MET A 9 -12.07 1.21 -22.91
C MET A 9 -10.57 1.31 -23.17
N VAL A 10 -9.78 1.54 -22.12
CA VAL A 10 -8.31 1.48 -22.23
C VAL A 10 -7.96 0.03 -22.54
N GLY A 11 -7.70 -0.26 -23.81
CA GLY A 11 -7.27 -1.58 -24.25
C GLY A 11 -5.89 -1.90 -23.68
N THR A 12 -5.51 -3.17 -23.75
CA THR A 12 -4.18 -3.64 -23.32
C THR A 12 -3.04 -2.84 -23.96
N ASN A 13 -3.22 -2.40 -25.22
CA ASN A 13 -2.22 -1.64 -25.95
C ASN A 13 -1.98 -0.24 -25.35
N GLU A 14 -3.04 0.47 -24.99
CA GLU A 14 -2.94 1.80 -24.38
C GLU A 14 -2.30 1.74 -22.99
N ILE A 15 -2.63 0.72 -22.19
CA ILE A 15 -1.98 0.48 -20.89
C ILE A 15 -0.47 0.27 -21.07
N ILE A 16 -0.06 -0.52 -22.07
CA ILE A 16 1.36 -0.76 -22.38
C ILE A 16 2.06 0.55 -22.75
N ILE A 17 1.45 1.39 -23.59
CA ILE A 17 2.03 2.68 -23.98
C ILE A 17 2.23 3.60 -22.77
N ILE A 18 1.22 3.70 -21.90
CA ILE A 18 1.32 4.49 -20.66
C ILE A 18 2.43 3.95 -19.77
N LEU A 19 2.51 2.62 -19.59
CA LEU A 19 3.59 1.98 -18.84
C LEU A 19 4.97 2.31 -19.41
N VAL A 20 5.14 2.28 -20.73
CA VAL A 20 6.40 2.64 -21.39
C VAL A 20 6.76 4.10 -21.14
N ILE A 21 5.82 5.04 -21.26
CA ILE A 21 6.05 6.46 -20.98
C ILE A 21 6.48 6.65 -19.51
N VAL A 22 5.76 6.04 -18.58
CA VAL A 22 6.09 6.08 -17.15
C VAL A 22 7.48 5.49 -16.89
N LEU A 23 7.82 4.37 -17.52
CA LEU A 23 9.16 3.75 -17.40
C LEU A 23 10.26 4.62 -18.02
N LEU A 24 9.99 5.40 -19.07
CA LEU A 24 10.95 6.34 -19.63
C LEU A 24 11.17 7.55 -18.71
N LEU A 25 10.10 8.09 -18.11
CA LEU A 25 10.19 9.25 -17.21
C LEU A 25 10.84 8.90 -15.87
N PHE A 26 10.45 7.78 -15.26
CA PHE A 26 10.93 7.38 -13.94
C PHE A 26 12.09 6.39 -14.00
N GLY A 27 12.29 5.68 -15.11
CA GLY A 27 13.26 4.60 -15.23
C GLY A 27 12.74 3.27 -14.67
N GLY A 28 13.10 2.15 -15.31
CA GLY A 28 12.62 0.83 -14.91
C GLY A 28 13.06 0.34 -13.52
N LYS A 29 14.03 1.00 -12.89
CA LYS A 29 14.50 0.68 -11.54
C LYS A 29 13.74 1.42 -10.43
N LYS A 30 13.20 2.62 -10.69
CA LYS A 30 12.58 3.44 -9.65
C LYS A 30 11.23 2.90 -9.18
N ILE A 31 10.43 2.33 -10.09
CA ILE A 31 9.12 1.77 -9.71
C ILE A 31 9.27 0.57 -8.75
N PRO A 32 10.10 -0.45 -9.05
CA PRO A 32 10.36 -1.53 -8.09
C PRO A 32 10.96 -1.06 -6.77
N GLU A 33 11.86 -0.06 -6.82
CA GLU A 33 12.49 0.50 -5.61
C GLU A 33 11.47 1.21 -4.71
N LEU A 34 10.60 2.04 -5.30
CA LEU A 34 9.48 2.69 -4.59
C LEU A 34 8.51 1.66 -4.02
N MET A 35 8.12 0.64 -4.78
CA MET A 35 7.25 -0.44 -4.30
C MET A 35 7.87 -1.19 -3.12
N ARG A 36 9.17 -1.48 -3.16
CA ARG A 36 9.88 -2.13 -2.05
C ARG A 36 9.94 -1.23 -0.81
N GLY A 37 10.17 0.07 -0.98
CA GLY A 37 10.16 1.05 0.10
C GLY A 37 8.78 1.17 0.75
N LEU A 38 7.75 1.38 -0.06
CA LEU A 38 6.35 1.44 0.39
C LEU A 38 5.91 0.13 1.07
N GLY A 39 6.25 -1.03 0.49
CA GLY A 39 5.92 -2.33 1.07
C GLY A 39 6.56 -2.56 2.44
N LYS A 40 7.82 -2.15 2.62
CA LYS A 40 8.48 -2.18 3.93
C LYS A 40 7.79 -1.26 4.94
N GLY A 41 7.52 -0.01 4.55
CA GLY A 41 6.85 0.95 5.42
C GLY A 41 5.45 0.50 5.84
N VAL A 42 4.66 -0.06 4.92
CA VAL A 42 3.34 -0.62 5.22
C VAL A 42 3.45 -1.81 6.18
N ARG A 43 4.46 -2.67 6.01
CA ARG A 43 4.70 -3.81 6.92
C ARG A 43 5.04 -3.33 8.33
N GLU A 44 6.02 -2.45 8.47
CA GLU A 44 6.40 -1.88 9.78
C GLU A 44 5.23 -1.15 10.45
N PHE A 45 4.44 -0.41 9.68
CA PHE A 45 3.24 0.25 10.19
C PHE A 45 2.21 -0.76 10.73
N ASN A 46 1.96 -1.85 10.01
CA ASN A 46 1.04 -2.90 10.46
C ASN A 46 1.56 -3.64 11.71
N ASP A 47 2.86 -3.92 11.76
CA ASP A 47 3.50 -4.58 12.90
C ASP A 47 3.40 -3.71 14.17
N ALA A 48 3.68 -2.41 14.05
CA ALA A 48 3.53 -1.45 15.14
C ALA A 48 2.07 -1.36 15.60
N LYS A 49 1.11 -1.26 14.67
CA LYS A 49 -0.33 -1.24 14.99
C LYS A 49 -0.76 -2.50 15.74
N SER A 50 -0.28 -3.67 15.32
CA SER A 50 -0.57 -4.95 15.97
C SER A 50 -0.01 -5.00 17.41
N ASN A 51 1.21 -4.50 17.61
CA ASN A 51 1.81 -4.43 18.94
C ASN A 51 1.03 -3.52 19.89
N VAL A 52 0.69 -2.32 19.44
CA VAL A 52 -0.12 -1.37 20.23
C VAL A 52 -1.48 -1.96 20.57
N LYS A 53 -2.14 -2.63 19.61
CA LYS A 53 -3.43 -3.31 19.87
C LYS A 53 -3.31 -4.37 20.96
N ARG A 54 -2.27 -5.20 20.92
CA ARG A 54 -2.01 -6.22 21.95
C ARG A 54 -1.77 -5.61 23.33
N GLU A 55 -0.93 -4.58 23.42
CA GLU A 55 -0.64 -3.90 24.69
C GLU A 55 -1.91 -3.29 25.32
N ILE A 56 -2.78 -2.70 24.49
CA ILE A 56 -4.06 -2.16 24.94
C ILE A 56 -5.00 -3.27 25.43
N GLU A 57 -5.09 -4.39 24.70
CA GLU A 57 -5.93 -5.53 25.07
C GLU A 57 -5.44 -6.21 26.36
N GLU A 58 -4.12 -6.37 26.51
CA GLU A 58 -3.50 -6.93 27.71
C GLU A 58 -3.75 -6.03 28.92
N SER A 59 -3.48 -4.73 28.80
CA SER A 59 -3.76 -3.74 29.85
C SER A 59 -5.23 -3.69 30.25
N ALA A 60 -6.15 -3.76 29.28
CA ALA A 60 -7.58 -3.80 29.56
C ALA A 60 -8.02 -5.10 30.25
N SER A 61 -7.39 -6.22 29.89
CA SER A 61 -7.65 -7.53 30.51
C SER A 61 -7.16 -7.59 31.97
N ASP A 62 -6.01 -6.98 32.25
CA ASP A 62 -5.43 -6.89 33.59
C ASP A 62 -6.29 -6.00 34.50
N ILE A 63 -6.73 -4.83 34.01
CA ILE A 63 -7.66 -3.95 34.74
C ILE A 63 -8.95 -4.68 35.10
N ASN A 64 -9.53 -5.44 34.16
CA ASN A 64 -10.76 -6.19 34.41
C ASN A 64 -10.56 -7.29 35.46
N ARG A 65 -9.42 -7.97 35.45
CA ARG A 65 -9.08 -8.99 36.45
C ARG A 65 -8.94 -8.37 37.84
N SER A 66 -8.25 -7.23 37.97
CA SER A 66 -8.09 -6.52 39.24
C SER A 66 -9.38 -5.93 39.82
N VAL A 67 -10.37 -5.61 38.99
CA VAL A 67 -11.68 -5.12 39.46
C VAL A 67 -12.59 -6.26 39.93
N LYS A 68 -12.31 -7.49 39.49
CA LYS A 68 -13.15 -8.67 39.76
C LYS A 68 -12.68 -9.49 40.96
N GLU A 69 -11.45 -9.29 41.43
CA GLU A 69 -10.92 -9.75 42.72
C GLU A 69 -11.31 -8.79 43.86
#